data_AF-A0A0K1PFI1-F1
#
_entry.id   AF-A0A0K1PFI1-F1
#
_cell.length_a   1.000
_cell.length_b   1.000
_cell.length_c   1.000
_cell.angle_alpha   90.00
_cell.angle_beta   90.00
_cell.angle_gamma   90.00
#
_symmetry.space_group_name_H-M   'P 1'
#
loop_
_entity.id
_entity.type
_entity.pdbx_description
1 polymer ?
#
loop_
_entity_poly.entity_id
_entity_poly.type
_entity_poly.pdbx_seq_one_letter_code
_entity_poly.pdbx_strand_id
1 'polypeptide(L)'
;MKPCSLGPIHAFSRRPVADGRGIWRNPLAREDLIEVEGVITDVHPGGLFTVKLDQGPAIQARVGGKMRQHFIRIVLGDRVKVGVSPYDPTHGIITYRTK
;
A
#
# COMPACT_ATOMS: atom_id res chain seq x y z
N MET A 1 1.27 42.63 52.58
CA MET A 1 1.23 43.41 51.31
C MET A 1 2.38 42.95 50.41
N LYS A 2 2.06 42.23 49.32
CA LYS A 2 2.97 41.92 48.20
C LYS A 2 2.15 42.08 46.91
N PRO A 3 2.51 42.97 45.98
CA PRO A 3 1.87 43.01 44.67
C PRO A 3 2.43 41.87 43.81
N CYS A 4 1.55 40.96 43.38
CA CYS A 4 1.88 39.93 42.40
C CYS A 4 2.19 40.59 41.06
N SER A 5 3.43 40.42 40.60
CA SER A 5 3.87 40.75 39.25
C SER A 5 3.15 39.88 38.22
N LEU A 6 2.18 40.47 37.52
CA LEU A 6 1.58 39.91 36.31
C LEU A 6 2.62 40.02 35.18
N GLY A 7 3.29 38.91 34.88
CA GLY A 7 4.12 38.75 33.69
C GLY A 7 3.26 38.48 32.45
N PRO A 8 3.69 38.91 31.26
CA PRO A 8 2.93 38.75 30.03
C PRO A 8 2.87 37.27 29.60
N ILE A 9 1.65 36.89 29.22
CA ILE A 9 1.25 35.60 28.68
C ILE A 9 2.11 35.31 27.45
N HIS A 10 2.89 34.22 27.50
CA HIS A 10 3.76 33.81 26.41
C HIS A 10 2.97 33.66 25.11
N ALA A 11 3.43 34.40 24.09
CA ALA A 11 2.91 34.40 22.74
C ALA A 11 2.87 32.97 22.20
N PHE A 12 1.65 32.48 22.01
CA PHE A 12 1.34 31.26 21.28
C PHE A 12 1.92 31.38 19.87
N SER A 13 3.03 30.69 19.64
CA SER A 13 3.72 30.60 18.36
C SER A 13 2.74 30.10 17.30
N ARG A 14 2.16 31.03 16.53
CA ARG A 14 1.45 30.72 15.29
C ARG A 14 2.49 30.14 14.34
N ARG A 15 2.57 28.81 14.24
CA ARG A 15 3.34 28.16 13.20
C ARG A 15 2.67 28.48 11.86
N PRO A 16 3.38 29.12 10.91
CA PRO A 16 2.84 29.31 9.56
C PRO A 16 2.82 27.95 8.85
N VAL A 17 1.65 27.55 8.32
CA VAL A 17 1.56 26.48 7.33
C VAL A 17 2.07 27.05 6.01
N ALA A 18 3.32 26.71 5.70
CA ALA A 18 3.96 27.03 4.43
C ALA A 18 3.58 25.99 3.37
N ASP A 19 2.94 26.50 2.32
CA ASP A 19 3.08 26.16 0.89
C ASP A 19 3.08 24.71 0.38
N GLY A 20 2.08 24.40 -0.46
CA GLY A 20 2.26 24.26 -1.91
C GLY A 20 3.27 23.24 -2.48
N ARG A 21 2.72 22.18 -3.10
CA ARG A 21 3.23 21.42 -4.27
C ARG A 21 4.41 20.44 -4.10
N GLY A 22 4.08 19.15 -4.23
CA GLY A 22 4.92 18.05 -4.76
C GLY A 22 6.08 17.61 -3.86
N ILE A 23 6.25 16.36 -3.45
CA ILE A 23 5.98 15.09 -4.12
C ILE A 23 5.67 14.11 -2.98
N TRP A 24 4.39 13.74 -2.78
CA TRP A 24 4.10 12.48 -2.12
C TRP A 24 4.65 11.42 -3.04
N ARG A 25 5.81 10.88 -2.65
CA ARG A 25 6.58 9.88 -3.38
C ARG A 25 5.62 8.86 -3.98
N ASN A 26 5.47 8.91 -5.29
CA ASN A 26 4.84 7.84 -6.07
C ASN A 26 5.74 6.62 -5.86
N PRO A 27 5.37 5.64 -5.02
CA PRO A 27 6.19 4.47 -4.84
C PRO A 27 5.87 3.57 -6.04
N LEU A 28 6.63 3.76 -7.13
CA LEU A 28 6.47 3.13 -8.44
C LEU A 28 5.11 3.45 -9.09
N ALA A 29 5.14 4.12 -10.24
CA ALA A 29 3.93 4.28 -11.03
C ALA A 29 3.39 2.89 -11.36
N ARG A 30 2.07 2.73 -11.43
CA ARG A 30 1.45 1.44 -11.80
C ARG A 30 1.95 0.91 -13.15
N GLU A 31 2.48 1.80 -13.98
CA GLU A 31 3.06 1.53 -15.29
C GLU A 31 4.42 0.80 -15.23
N ASP A 32 5.14 0.85 -14.11
CA ASP A 32 6.43 0.19 -13.93
C ASP A 32 6.32 -1.25 -13.37
N LEU A 33 5.10 -1.71 -13.10
CA LEU A 33 4.83 -3.05 -12.57
C LEU A 33 4.63 -4.04 -13.71
N ILE A 34 5.33 -5.18 -13.64
CA ILE A 34 5.13 -6.27 -14.58
C ILE A 34 3.90 -7.05 -14.15
N GLU A 35 2.90 -7.13 -15.03
CA GLU A 35 1.71 -7.95 -14.79
C GLU A 35 2.01 -9.41 -15.11
N VAL A 36 1.84 -10.28 -14.12
CA VAL A 36 2.03 -11.73 -14.25
C VAL A 36 0.79 -12.45 -13.73
N GLU A 37 0.48 -13.58 -14.34
CA GLU A 37 -0.64 -14.44 -13.94
C GLU A 37 -0.19 -15.53 -12.96
N GLY A 38 -1.08 -15.89 -12.04
CA GLY A 38 -0.82 -16.96 -11.09
C GLY A 38 -2.07 -17.45 -10.38
N VAL A 39 -1.89 -18.51 -9.58
CA VAL A 39 -2.93 -19.13 -8.76
C VAL A 39 -2.65 -18.89 -7.29
N ILE A 40 -3.70 -18.65 -6.52
CA ILE A 40 -3.59 -18.50 -5.06
C ILE A 40 -3.54 -19.88 -4.41
N THR A 41 -2.43 -20.16 -3.72
CA THR A 41 -2.20 -21.44 -3.04
C THR A 41 -2.56 -21.37 -1.57
N ASP A 42 -2.25 -20.26 -0.89
CA ASP A 42 -2.45 -20.11 0.55
C ASP A 42 -2.89 -18.68 0.92
N VAL A 43 -3.66 -18.57 2.00
CA VAL A 43 -4.05 -17.29 2.61
C VAL A 43 -3.37 -17.16 3.96
N HIS A 44 -2.62 -16.07 4.14
CA HIS A 44 -1.97 -15.75 5.41
C HIS A 44 -2.80 -14.73 6.21
N PRO A 45 -2.75 -14.80 7.56
CA PRO A 45 -3.35 -13.77 8.40
C PRO A 45 -2.69 -12.41 8.13
N GLY A 46 -3.49 -11.33 8.02
CA GLY A 46 -3.00 -9.98 7.71
C GLY A 46 -3.22 -9.52 6.27
N GLY A 47 -3.93 -10.30 5.45
CA GLY A 47 -4.24 -9.93 4.06
C GLY A 47 -3.05 -10.09 3.12
N LEU A 48 -2.15 -11.02 3.45
CA LEU A 48 -1.10 -11.55 2.60
C LEU A 48 -1.60 -12.85 1.96
N PHE A 49 -1.27 -13.04 0.69
CA PHE A 49 -1.66 -14.20 -0.09
C PHE A 49 -0.42 -14.80 -0.73
N THR A 50 -0.30 -16.11 -0.70
CA THR A 50 0.74 -16.82 -1.44
C THR A 50 0.21 -17.12 -2.82
N VAL A 51 0.85 -16.54 -3.84
CA VAL A 51 0.49 -16.75 -5.25
C VAL A 51 1.59 -17.55 -5.91
N LYS A 52 1.22 -18.68 -6.50
CA LYS A 52 2.10 -19.44 -7.38
C LYS A 52 1.99 -18.86 -8.80
N LEU A 53 3.07 -18.22 -9.25
CA LEU A 53 3.18 -17.72 -10.63
C LEU A 53 3.24 -18.90 -11.61
N ASP A 54 2.69 -18.72 -12.82
CA ASP A 54 2.74 -19.78 -13.84
C ASP A 54 4.17 -20.01 -14.39
N GLN A 55 5.00 -18.97 -14.40
CA GLN A 55 6.35 -18.97 -14.98
C GLN A 55 7.44 -18.78 -13.91
N GLY A 56 7.16 -19.04 -12.63
CA GLY A 56 8.07 -18.65 -11.56
C GLY A 56 7.83 -19.26 -10.16
N PRO A 57 8.52 -18.73 -9.13
CA PRO A 57 8.38 -19.17 -7.75
C PRO A 57 7.06 -18.69 -7.13
N ALA A 58 6.74 -19.21 -5.94
CA ALA A 58 5.64 -18.69 -5.14
C ALA A 58 6.03 -17.36 -4.49
N ILE A 59 5.14 -16.38 -4.56
CA ILE A 59 5.37 -15.01 -4.08
C ILE A 59 4.33 -14.61 -3.04
N GLN A 60 4.67 -13.66 -2.18
CA GLN A 60 3.73 -13.09 -1.23
C GLN A 60 3.14 -11.79 -1.80
N ALA A 61 1.83 -11.78 -2.00
CA ALA A 61 1.13 -10.65 -2.58
C ALA A 61 0.11 -10.04 -1.60
N ARG A 62 0.00 -8.72 -1.64
CA ARG A 62 -1.07 -7.97 -0.95
C ARG A 62 -2.14 -7.57 -1.93
N VAL A 63 -3.36 -7.46 -1.44
CA VAL A 63 -4.49 -6.97 -2.24
C VAL A 63 -4.33 -5.47 -2.49
N GLY A 64 -4.36 -5.07 -3.76
CA GLY A 64 -4.30 -3.66 -4.15
C GLY A 64 -5.46 -2.85 -3.56
N GLY A 65 -5.21 -1.57 -3.27
CA GLY A 65 -6.21 -0.68 -2.68
C GLY A 65 -7.51 -0.60 -3.49
N LYS A 66 -7.42 -0.66 -4.83
CA LYS A 66 -8.59 -0.70 -5.72
C LYS A 66 -9.48 -1.91 -5.44
N MET A 67 -8.90 -3.10 -5.25
CA MET A 67 -9.69 -4.30 -4.98
C MET A 67 -10.38 -4.24 -3.61
N ARG A 68 -9.75 -3.61 -2.60
CA ARG A 68 -10.37 -3.37 -1.28
C ARG A 68 -11.60 -2.47 -1.38
N GLN A 69 -11.55 -1.43 -2.22
CA GLN A 69 -12.68 -0.52 -2.43
C GLN A 69 -13.87 -1.23 -3.12
N HIS A 70 -13.59 -2.18 -4.01
CA HIS A 70 -14.62 -2.94 -4.73
C HIS A 70 -15.06 -4.21 -3.99
N PHE A 71 -14.60 -4.43 -2.74
CA PHE A 71 -14.93 -5.59 -1.91
C PHE A 71 -14.77 -6.94 -2.61
N ILE A 72 -13.77 -7.05 -3.50
CA ILE A 72 -13.53 -8.29 -4.25
C ILE A 72 -13.01 -9.36 -3.28
N ARG A 73 -13.74 -10.47 -3.20
CA ARG A 73 -13.36 -11.64 -2.40
C ARG A 73 -12.44 -12.55 -3.20
N ILE A 74 -11.40 -13.00 -2.52
CA ILE A 74 -10.36 -13.85 -3.06
C ILE A 74 -10.40 -15.18 -2.31
N VAL A 75 -10.46 -16.29 -3.04
CA VAL A 75 -10.51 -17.66 -2.51
C VAL A 75 -9.28 -18.44 -2.96
N LEU A 76 -8.95 -19.51 -2.24
CA LEU A 76 -7.92 -20.47 -2.64
C LEU A 76 -8.27 -21.09 -4.00
N GLY A 77 -7.27 -21.20 -4.88
CA GLY A 77 -7.45 -21.72 -6.24
C GLY A 77 -7.92 -20.69 -7.28
N ASP A 78 -8.18 -19.43 -6.88
CA ASP A 78 -8.52 -18.37 -7.84
C ASP A 78 -7.31 -17.98 -8.69
N ARG A 79 -7.58 -17.72 -9.98
CA ARG A 79 -6.63 -17.13 -10.93
C ARG A 79 -6.62 -15.61 -10.77
N VAL A 80 -5.44 -15.05 -10.52
CA VAL A 80 -5.26 -13.62 -10.30
C VAL A 80 -4.09 -13.06 -11.11
N LYS A 81 -4.21 -11.77 -11.43
CA LYS A 81 -3.13 -10.97 -11.99
C LYS A 81 -2.41 -10.23 -10.88
N VAL A 82 -1.11 -10.45 -10.79
CA VAL A 82 -0.22 -9.83 -9.82
C VAL A 82 0.72 -8.89 -10.54
N GLY A 83 0.74 -7.63 -10.12
CA GLY A 83 1.78 -6.68 -10.47
C GLY A 83 3.00 -6.92 -9.59
N VAL A 84 4.10 -7.33 -10.20
CA VAL A 84 5.37 -7.58 -9.52
C VAL A 84 6.35 -6.48 -9.92
N SER A 85 7.11 -5.97 -8.95
CA SER A 85 8.19 -5.04 -9.27
C SER A 85 9.38 -5.81 -9.86
N PRO A 86 9.99 -5.33 -10.95
CA PRO A 86 11.14 -6.00 -11.55
C PRO A 86 12.35 -6.12 -10.61
N TYR A 87 12.39 -5.34 -9.54
CA TYR A 87 13.48 -5.33 -8.58
C TYR A 87 13.32 -6.37 -7.46
N ASP A 88 12.08 -6.64 -7.05
CA ASP A 88 11.76 -7.54 -5.93
C ASP A 88 10.66 -8.54 -6.34
N PRO A 89 11.03 -9.66 -7.00
CA PRO A 89 10.06 -10.65 -7.47
C PRO A 89 9.38 -11.43 -6.35
N THR A 90 9.82 -11.26 -5.09
CA THR A 90 9.26 -11.94 -3.91
C THR A 90 7.95 -11.32 -3.42
N HIS A 91 7.73 -10.03 -3.72
CA HIS A 91 6.58 -9.27 -3.26
C HIS A 91 5.75 -8.76 -4.44
N GLY A 92 4.42 -8.88 -4.31
CA GLY A 92 3.50 -8.49 -5.37
C GLY A 92 2.28 -7.72 -4.88
N ILE A 93 1.60 -7.07 -5.81
CA ILE A 93 0.29 -6.45 -5.60
C ILE A 93 -0.72 -7.14 -6.50
N ILE A 94 -1.80 -7.66 -5.90
CA ILE A 94 -2.90 -8.25 -6.67
C ILE A 94 -3.74 -7.11 -7.23
N THR A 95 -3.79 -7.03 -8.56
CA THR A 95 -4.48 -5.95 -9.28
C THR A 95 -5.85 -6.40 -9.76
N TYR A 96 -5.96 -7.64 -10.23
CA TYR A 96 -7.19 -8.14 -10.85
C TYR A 96 -7.41 -9.63 -10.58
N ARG A 97 -8.68 -10.04 -10.59
CA ARG A 97 -9.09 -11.45 -10.57
C ARG A 97 -9.66 -11.80 -11.94
N THR A 98 -9.07 -12.78 -12.61
CA THR A 98 -9.61 -13.30 -13.87
C THR A 98 -10.78 -14.23 -13.55
N LYS A 99 -11.84 -14.17 -14.36
CA LYS A 99 -13.05 -14.96 -14.19
C LYS A 99 -12.91 -16.35 -14.80
#